data_AF-A0A659UBQ5-F1
#
_entry.id   AF-A0A659UBQ5-F1
#
_cell.length_a   1.000
_cell.length_b   1.000
_cell.length_c   1.000
_cell.angle_alpha   90.00
_cell.angle_beta   90.00
_cell.angle_gamma   90.00
#
_symmetry.space_group_name_H-M   'P 1'
#
loop_
_entity.id
_entity.type
_entity.pdbx_description
1 polymer ?
#
loop_
_entity_poly.entity_id
_entity_poly.type
_entity_poly.pdbx_seq_one_letter_code
_entity_poly.pdbx_strand_id
1 'polypeptide(L)'
;EKDGLWAVLLWLNILAARGESCKQIVTEHWAAYGRNYYSRHDYEEVESDRANALVDELRAKLGSLPGTSVRGLKIANADDFAYHDPVDGSTSEHQGIRV
;
A
#
# COMPACT_ATOMS: atom_id res chain seq x y z
N GLU A 1 3.70 -14.83 13.35
CA GLU A 1 2.87 -15.34 12.25
C GLU A 1 1.60 -14.53 12.09
N LYS A 2 1.04 -14.48 10.88
CA LYS A 2 -0.30 -13.90 10.66
C LYS A 2 -1.35 -14.95 11.01
N ASP A 3 -2.41 -14.56 11.72
CA ASP A 3 -3.47 -15.49 12.17
C ASP A 3 -4.83 -15.15 11.53
N GLY A 4 -5.23 -15.98 10.57
CA GLY A 4 -6.51 -15.83 9.87
C GLY A 4 -7.72 -16.19 10.75
N LEU A 5 -7.60 -17.17 11.63
CA LEU A 5 -8.70 -17.58 12.51
C LEU A 5 -8.98 -16.49 13.55
N TRP A 6 -7.91 -15.94 14.13
CA TRP A 6 -8.02 -14.80 15.03
C TRP A 6 -8.72 -13.61 14.36
N ALA A 7 -8.40 -13.29 13.10
CA ALA A 7 -9.04 -12.19 12.36
C ALA A 7 -10.54 -12.44 12.13
N VAL A 8 -10.94 -13.69 11.85
CA VAL A 8 -12.35 -14.07 11.74
C VAL A 8 -13.06 -13.89 13.09
N LEU A 9 -12.47 -14.37 14.18
CA LEU A 9 -13.04 -14.23 15.53
C LEU A 9 -13.15 -12.77 15.97
N LEU A 10 -12.16 -11.95 15.63
CA LEU A 10 -12.20 -10.50 15.85
C LEU A 10 -13.41 -9.88 15.13
N TRP A 11 -13.61 -10.20 13.86
CA TRP A 11 -14.75 -9.69 13.09
C TRP A 11 -16.09 -10.19 13.64
N LEU A 12 -16.19 -11.46 14.04
CA LEU A 12 -17.39 -11.98 14.69
C LEU A 12 -17.71 -11.25 15.99
N ASN A 13 -16.69 -10.88 16.78
CA ASN A 13 -16.89 -10.09 17.98
C ASN A 13 -17.38 -8.66 17.67
N ILE A 14 -16.78 -7.99 16.67
CA ILE A 14 -17.24 -6.67 16.22
C ILE A 14 -18.69 -6.72 15.75
N LEU A 15 -19.07 -7.74 14.97
CA LEU A 15 -20.43 -7.93 14.50
C LEU A 15 -21.40 -8.18 15.66
N ALA A 16 -21.04 -9.03 16.62
CA ALA A 16 -21.85 -9.31 17.80
C ALA A 16 -22.05 -8.08 18.68
N ALA A 17 -21.01 -7.25 18.84
CA ALA A 17 -21.06 -6.04 19.65
C ALA A 17 -21.87 -4.90 18.98
N ARG A 18 -21.84 -4.81 17.65
CA ARG A 18 -22.51 -3.73 16.90
C ARG A 18 -23.94 -4.08 16.45
N GLY A 19 -24.26 -5.35 16.26
CA GLY A 19 -25.58 -5.76 15.76
C GLY A 19 -25.88 -5.31 14.32
N GLU A 20 -24.84 -5.01 13.55
CA GLU A 20 -24.91 -4.47 12.18
C GLU A 20 -24.29 -5.45 11.18
N SER A 21 -24.64 -5.30 9.90
CA SER A 21 -23.97 -6.04 8.83
C SER A 21 -22.54 -5.53 8.59
N CYS A 22 -21.65 -6.39 8.08
CA CYS A 22 -20.30 -5.97 7.67
C CYS A 22 -20.33 -4.77 6.71
N LYS A 23 -21.32 -4.74 5.79
CA LYS A 23 -21.48 -3.65 4.82
C LYS A 23 -21.73 -2.32 5.54
N GLN A 24 -22.65 -2.26 6.50
CA GLN A 24 -22.94 -1.05 7.27
C GLN A 24 -21.69 -0.56 7.98
N ILE A 25 -21.04 -1.44 8.75
CA ILE A 25 -19.81 -1.14 9.50
C ILE A 25 -18.75 -0.50 8.60
N VAL A 26 -18.48 -1.11 7.44
CA VAL A 26 -17.47 -0.61 6.50
C VAL A 26 -17.89 0.72 5.86
N THR A 27 -19.16 0.87 5.47
CA THR A 27 -19.64 2.14 4.88
C THR A 27 -19.67 3.29 5.87
N GLU A 28 -19.97 3.03 7.14
CA GLU A 28 -19.87 4.01 8.22
C GLU A 28 -18.42 4.37 8.52
N HIS A 29 -17.51 3.40 8.52
CA HIS A 29 -16.09 3.64 8.66
C HIS A 29 -15.57 4.55 7.53
N TRP A 30 -16.01 4.32 6.29
CA TRP A 30 -15.70 5.21 5.16
C TRP A 30 -16.32 6.60 5.31
N ALA A 31 -17.53 6.71 5.85
CA ALA A 31 -18.16 8.00 6.10
C ALA A 31 -17.40 8.81 7.17
N ALA A 32 -16.87 8.13 8.20
CA ALA A 32 -16.14 8.76 9.29
C ALA A 32 -14.68 9.13 8.94
N TYR A 33 -13.97 8.27 8.22
CA TYR A 33 -12.52 8.41 8.00
C TYR A 33 -12.11 8.61 6.52
N GLY A 34 -13.09 8.65 5.62
CA GLY A 34 -12.85 8.63 4.18
C GLY A 34 -12.64 7.23 3.62
N ARG A 35 -12.78 7.09 2.30
CA ARG A 35 -12.58 5.81 1.60
C ARG A 35 -11.25 5.80 0.86
N ASN A 36 -10.36 4.90 1.29
CA ASN A 36 -9.14 4.57 0.56
C ASN A 36 -9.47 3.50 -0.50
N TYR A 37 -9.41 3.88 -1.78
CA TYR A 37 -9.57 2.94 -2.89
C TYR A 37 -8.27 2.17 -3.10
N TYR A 38 -8.34 0.84 -3.10
CA TYR A 38 -7.18 -0.03 -3.24
C TYR A 38 -7.43 -1.10 -4.29
N SER A 39 -6.44 -1.33 -5.16
CA SER A 39 -6.38 -2.42 -6.14
C SER A 39 -4.92 -2.81 -6.33
N ARG A 40 -4.63 -4.11 -6.45
CA ARG A 40 -3.30 -4.62 -6.78
C ARG A 40 -3.30 -5.19 -8.19
N HIS A 41 -2.30 -4.83 -8.98
CA HIS A 41 -2.08 -5.37 -10.32
C HIS A 41 -0.78 -6.17 -10.31
N ASP A 42 -0.91 -7.48 -10.47
CA ASP A 42 0.23 -8.39 -10.51
C ASP A 42 0.56 -8.65 -12.01
N TYR A 43 1.78 -8.31 -12.42
CA TYR A 43 2.29 -8.56 -13.76
C TYR A 43 3.15 -9.82 -13.72
N GLU A 44 2.59 -10.94 -14.17
CA GLU A 44 3.22 -12.25 -14.07
C GLU A 44 4.03 -12.59 -15.33
N GLU A 45 5.04 -13.44 -15.17
CA GLU A 45 5.84 -14.02 -16.26
C GLU A 45 6.45 -12.99 -17.23
N VAL A 46 6.84 -11.83 -16.71
CA VAL A 46 7.53 -10.79 -17.49
C VAL A 46 9.02 -11.10 -17.68
N GLU A 47 9.59 -10.60 -18.77
CA GLU A 47 11.02 -10.73 -19.06
C GLU A 47 11.84 -9.90 -18.05
N SER A 48 12.76 -10.57 -17.33
CA SER A 48 13.46 -10.01 -16.18
C SER A 48 14.32 -8.80 -16.51
N ASP A 49 15.04 -8.81 -17.62
CA ASP A 49 15.96 -7.71 -17.97
C ASP A 49 15.17 -6.42 -18.26
N ARG A 50 14.06 -6.54 -18.99
CA ARG A 50 13.14 -5.43 -19.24
C ARG A 50 12.42 -4.95 -17.98
N ALA A 51 12.02 -5.86 -17.09
CA ALA A 51 11.41 -5.49 -15.82
C ALA A 51 12.38 -4.70 -14.94
N ASN A 52 13.63 -5.17 -14.83
CA ASN A 52 14.69 -4.47 -14.10
C ASN A 52 14.96 -3.10 -14.71
N ALA A 53 15.11 -3.02 -16.04
CA ALA A 53 15.31 -1.74 -16.73
C ALA A 53 14.19 -0.74 -16.45
N LEU A 54 12.92 -1.17 -16.44
CA LEU A 54 11.79 -0.32 -16.09
C LEU A 54 11.89 0.22 -14.66
N VAL A 55 12.19 -0.65 -13.69
CA VAL A 55 12.30 -0.25 -12.28
C VAL A 55 13.47 0.71 -12.08
N ASP A 56 14.61 0.47 -12.72
CA ASP A 56 15.80 1.33 -12.64
C ASP A 56 15.56 2.70 -13.28
N GLU A 57 14.91 2.75 -14.44
CA GLU A 57 14.53 4.00 -15.08
C GLU A 57 13.54 4.81 -14.23
N LEU A 58 12.57 4.14 -13.59
CA LEU A 58 11.63 4.80 -12.68
C LEU A 58 12.36 5.34 -11.45
N ARG A 59 13.24 4.53 -10.85
CA ARG A 59 14.06 4.93 -9.69
C ARG A 59 14.93 6.15 -9.99
N ALA A 60 15.55 6.20 -11.17
CA ALA A 60 16.35 7.35 -11.60
C ALA A 60 15.55 8.65 -11.74
N LYS A 61 14.22 8.56 -11.94
CA LYS A 61 13.33 9.72 -12.11
C LYS A 61 12.76 10.25 -10.80
N LEU A 62 12.82 9.51 -9.70
CA LEU A 62 12.12 9.85 -8.44
C LEU A 62 12.37 11.27 -7.98
N GLY A 63 13.63 11.74 -8.01
CA GLY A 63 13.98 13.10 -7.58
C GLY A 63 13.35 14.22 -8.42
N SER A 64 12.88 13.92 -9.63
CA SER A 64 12.25 14.88 -10.55
C SER A 64 10.72 14.80 -10.59
N LEU A 65 10.11 13.80 -9.95
CA LEU A 65 8.67 13.60 -9.99
C LEU A 65 7.88 14.59 -9.10
N PRO A 66 8.31 14.93 -7.87
CA PRO A 66 7.58 15.86 -7.03
C PRO A 66 7.32 17.20 -7.73
N GLY A 67 6.08 17.66 -7.66
CA GLY A 67 5.64 18.90 -8.31
C GLY A 67 5.15 18.74 -9.76
N THR A 68 5.46 17.62 -10.42
CA THR A 68 4.87 17.29 -11.73
C THR A 68 3.43 16.78 -11.58
N SER A 69 2.72 16.67 -12.71
CA SER A 69 1.34 16.18 -12.73
C SER A 69 1.18 15.02 -13.70
N VAL A 70 0.44 14.00 -13.28
CA VAL A 70 0.07 12.84 -14.10
C VAL A 70 -1.44 12.68 -14.05
N ARG A 71 -2.11 12.66 -15.21
CA ARG A 71 -3.58 12.56 -15.33
C ARG A 71 -4.34 13.55 -14.44
N GLY A 72 -3.81 14.77 -14.30
CA GLY A 72 -4.42 15.83 -13.47
C GLY A 72 -4.14 15.74 -11.97
N LEU A 73 -3.38 14.74 -11.51
CA LEU A 73 -2.97 14.60 -10.12
C LEU A 73 -1.52 15.09 -9.95
N LYS A 74 -1.29 15.98 -8.99
CA LYS A 74 0.05 16.49 -8.67
C LYS A 74 0.78 15.49 -7.78
N ILE A 75 2.01 15.12 -8.15
CA ILE A 75 2.87 14.26 -7.34
C ILE A 75 3.40 15.09 -6.18
N ALA A 76 3.10 14.67 -4.96
CA ALA A 76 3.55 15.35 -3.74
C ALA A 76 4.97 14.94 -3.36
N ASN A 77 5.25 13.64 -3.35
CA ASN A 77 6.53 13.03 -3.00
C ASN A 77 6.77 11.81 -3.88
N ALA A 78 8.02 11.41 -4.07
CA ALA A 78 8.35 10.13 -4.68
C ALA A 78 9.68 9.64 -4.10
N ASP A 79 9.74 8.37 -3.71
CA ASP A 79 10.93 7.76 -3.12
C ASP A 79 10.99 6.24 -3.36
N ASP A 80 12.13 5.64 -3.04
CA ASP A 80 12.28 4.19 -2.96
C ASP A 80 12.31 3.81 -1.48
N PHE A 81 11.32 3.03 -1.04
CA PHE A 81 11.06 2.82 0.37
C PHE A 81 12.21 2.08 1.06
N ALA A 82 12.65 2.64 2.18
CA ALA A 82 13.58 2.02 3.11
C ALA A 82 12.97 1.96 4.50
N TYR A 83 13.19 0.85 5.19
CA TYR A 83 12.77 0.65 6.58
C TYR A 83 13.99 0.44 7.47
N HIS A 84 14.07 1.23 8.54
CA HIS A 84 15.09 1.11 9.58
C HIS A 84 14.43 0.50 10.81
N ASP A 85 14.85 -0.72 11.17
CA ASP A 85 14.25 -1.43 12.27
C ASP A 85 14.73 -0.86 13.63
N PRO A 86 13.81 -0.41 14.50
CA PRO A 86 14.20 0.22 15.76
C PRO A 86 14.60 -0.79 16.85
N VAL A 87 14.48 -2.10 16.62
CA VAL A 87 14.80 -3.16 17.59
C VAL A 87 16.19 -3.71 17.33
N ASP A 88 16.47 -4.13 16.09
CA ASP A 88 17.75 -4.74 15.72
C ASP A 88 18.71 -3.79 14.97
N GLY A 89 18.23 -2.60 14.59
CA GLY A 89 19.02 -1.59 13.88
C GLY A 89 19.29 -1.91 12.42
N SER A 90 18.71 -2.99 11.89
CA SER A 90 18.86 -3.36 10.48
C SER A 90 18.17 -2.35 9.56
N THR A 91 18.66 -2.28 8.33
CA THR A 91 18.09 -1.42 7.29
C THR A 91 17.73 -2.28 6.09
N SER A 92 16.47 -2.19 5.66
CA SER A 92 15.95 -2.84 4.46
C SER A 92 15.67 -1.78 3.40
N GLU A 93 16.51 -1.72 2.37
CA GLU A 93 16.38 -0.78 1.25
C GLU A 93 15.64 -1.41 0.07
N HIS A 94 15.23 -0.59 -0.90
CA HIS A 94 14.58 -1.02 -2.14
C HIS A 94 13.30 -1.84 -1.95
N GLN A 95 12.49 -1.50 -0.93
CA GLN A 95 11.29 -2.24 -0.54
C GLN A 95 10.02 -1.80 -1.28
N GLY A 96 10.15 -0.91 -2.27
CA GLY A 96 9.06 -0.52 -3.15
C GLY A 96 9.10 0.96 -3.47
N ILE A 97 8.94 1.29 -4.75
CA ILE A 97 8.84 2.67 -5.21
C ILE A 97 7.47 3.26 -4.84
N ARG A 98 7.47 4.45 -4.25
CA ARG A 98 6.28 5.21 -3.85
C ARG A 98 6.20 6.52 -4.62
N VAL A 99 5.00 6.92 -5.02
CA VAL A 99 4.68 8.13 -5.80
C VAL A 99 3.41 8.78 -5.25
#